data_AF-J9EN53-F1
#
_entry.id   AF-J9EN53-F1
#
_cell.length_a   1.000
_cell.length_b   1.000
_cell.length_c   1.000
_cell.angle_alpha   90.00
_cell.angle_beta   90.00
_cell.angle_gamma   90.00
#
_symmetry.space_group_name_H-M   'P 1'
#
loop_
_entity.id
_entity.type
_entity.pdbx_description
1 polymer ?
#
loop_
_entity_poly.entity_id
_entity_poly.type
_entity_poly.pdbx_seq_one_letter_code
_entity_poly.pdbx_strand_id
1 'polypeptide(L)'
;CHRAKTVSDYYKQLEASSWLKHVLALLECGNFLAISIARGISCVVHCSDGWDRTAQSVSIAQILLDPFFRTIKGFQILIEKDWLGFGHKFDDRCGHIGAFNDEAAREVSPIFTQFLDATFQIMRQYPCAFEFNERYLIHMHEHAYSCQYGTFLGNCDKDRKDLNLAKRTQSLWAFLDDRHDDYINPLYETNKYGFLGKINLHPSTLVIWTAMYNRFDTGLLPRENTNDVALSTMEHVGILETHLASLQSRLAELKLGKQTPGSEVMSDSGHSSSISNTITPEASKIPGPLK
;
A
#
# COMPACT_ATOMS: atom_id res chain seq x y z
N CYS A 1 25.96 11.44 5.15
CA CYS A 1 24.82 11.69 6.04
C CYS A 1 25.30 11.65 7.50
N HIS A 2 25.24 12.75 8.24
CA HIS A 2 25.51 12.74 9.69
C HIS A 2 24.21 12.44 10.43
N ARG A 3 24.18 11.36 11.22
CA ARG A 3 23.00 11.01 12.03
C ARG A 3 22.76 12.11 13.06
N ALA A 4 21.54 12.63 13.10
CA ALA A 4 21.13 13.59 14.13
C ALA A 4 21.33 12.97 15.53
N LYS A 5 21.96 13.71 16.44
CA LYS A 5 22.26 13.25 17.80
C LYS A 5 21.19 13.68 18.81
N THR A 6 20.42 14.73 18.50
CA THR A 6 19.34 15.25 19.33
C THR A 6 18.07 15.48 18.50
N VAL A 7 16.93 15.55 19.17
CA VAL A 7 15.63 15.87 18.53
C VAL A 7 15.65 17.28 17.91
N SER A 8 16.32 18.24 18.56
CA SER A 8 16.49 19.59 18.00
C SER A 8 17.29 19.57 16.70
N ASP A 9 18.37 18.79 16.65
CA ASP A 9 19.17 18.65 15.43
C ASP A 9 18.38 17.96 14.31
N TYR A 10 17.57 16.96 14.66
CA TYR A 10 16.68 16.29 13.71
C TYR A 10 15.72 17.28 13.05
N TYR A 11 15.00 18.11 13.83
CA TYR A 11 14.07 19.09 13.27
C TYR A 11 14.78 20.16 12.44
N LYS A 12 15.97 20.62 12.84
CA LYS A 12 16.78 21.56 12.05
C LYS A 12 17.21 20.96 10.71
N GLN A 13 17.67 19.70 10.71
CA GLN A 13 18.06 19.01 9.48
C GLN A 13 16.86 18.76 8.56
N LEU A 14 15.71 18.40 9.15
CA LEU A 14 14.48 18.20 8.42
C LEU A 14 14.01 19.51 7.76
N GLU A 15 14.01 20.62 8.50
CA GLU A 15 13.69 21.94 7.96
C GLU A 15 14.68 22.34 6.83
N ALA A 16 15.98 22.14 7.06
CA ALA A 16 17.02 22.44 6.07
C ALA A 16 16.87 21.63 4.77
N SER A 17 16.34 20.39 4.85
CA SER A 17 16.07 19.56 3.66
C SER A 17 15.00 20.14 2.72
N SER A 18 14.13 21.02 3.24
CA SER A 18 12.96 21.56 2.54
C SER A 18 11.97 20.50 2.00
N TRP A 19 12.13 19.22 2.34
CA TRP A 19 11.31 18.15 1.77
C TRP A 19 9.81 18.35 2.01
N LEU A 20 9.41 18.55 3.27
CA LEU A 20 8.01 18.79 3.63
C LEU A 20 7.47 20.10 3.05
N LYS A 21 8.33 21.09 2.81
CA LYS A 21 7.93 22.33 2.13
C LYS A 21 7.58 22.07 0.66
N HIS A 22 8.33 21.20 -0.02
CA HIS A 22 8.02 20.80 -1.40
C HIS A 22 6.75 19.95 -1.49
N VAL A 23 6.56 18.99 -0.57
CA VAL A 23 5.32 18.21 -0.49
C VAL A 23 4.13 19.11 -0.19
N LEU A 24 4.26 20.06 0.73
CA LEU A 24 3.21 21.04 1.02
C LEU A 24 2.87 21.88 -0.21
N ALA A 25 3.86 22.43 -0.91
CA ALA A 25 3.63 23.23 -2.11
C ALA A 25 2.88 22.45 -3.20
N LEU A 26 3.16 21.14 -3.34
CA LEU A 26 2.42 20.27 -4.23
C LEU A 26 0.96 20.09 -3.78
N LEU A 27 0.72 19.82 -2.50
CA LEU A 27 -0.63 19.69 -1.94
C LEU A 27 -1.44 21.00 -2.07
N GLU A 28 -0.81 22.15 -1.82
CA GLU A 28 -1.42 23.47 -2.00
C GLU A 28 -1.85 23.69 -3.45
N CYS A 29 -0.98 23.37 -4.42
CA CYS A 29 -1.27 23.49 -5.84
C CYS A 29 -2.42 22.56 -6.26
N GLY A 30 -2.35 21.28 -5.89
CA GLY A 30 -3.40 20.30 -6.21
C GLY A 30 -4.75 20.66 -5.60
N ASN A 31 -4.77 21.15 -4.35
CA ASN A 31 -5.99 21.61 -3.70
C ASN A 31 -6.57 22.88 -4.34
N PHE A 32 -5.72 23.83 -4.72
CA PHE A 32 -6.16 25.02 -5.45
C PHE A 32 -6.84 24.64 -6.78
N LEU A 33 -6.25 23.73 -7.55
CA LEU A 33 -6.82 23.23 -8.79
C LEU A 33 -8.16 22.51 -8.54
N ALA A 34 -8.20 21.61 -7.57
CA ALA A 34 -9.40 20.85 -7.23
C ALA A 34 -10.55 21.77 -6.79
N ILE A 35 -10.29 22.75 -5.92
CA ILE A 35 -11.29 23.74 -5.49
C ILE A 35 -11.78 24.60 -6.67
N SER A 36 -10.87 25.01 -7.55
CA SER A 36 -11.23 25.83 -8.72
C SER A 36 -12.16 25.07 -9.66
N ILE A 37 -11.83 23.81 -9.98
CA ILE A 37 -12.63 22.94 -10.83
C ILE A 37 -13.99 22.64 -10.18
N ALA A 38 -14.02 22.35 -8.88
CA ALA A 38 -15.26 22.12 -8.13
C ALA A 38 -16.18 23.36 -8.11
N ARG A 39 -15.64 24.57 -8.32
CA ARG A 39 -16.40 25.82 -8.48
C ARG A 39 -16.84 26.09 -9.92
N GLY A 40 -16.58 25.17 -10.85
CA GLY A 40 -16.91 25.32 -12.27
C GLY A 40 -15.88 26.13 -13.08
N ILE A 41 -14.68 26.35 -12.55
CA ILE A 41 -13.60 27.06 -13.25
C ILE A 41 -12.74 26.04 -14.00
N SER A 42 -12.58 26.22 -15.31
CA SER A 42 -11.62 25.43 -16.09
C SER A 42 -10.19 25.95 -15.88
N CYS A 43 -9.24 25.06 -15.66
CA CYS A 43 -7.84 25.40 -15.39
C CYS A 43 -6.91 24.83 -16.48
N VAL A 44 -5.92 25.60 -16.89
CA VAL A 44 -4.79 25.14 -17.72
C VAL A 44 -3.57 25.05 -16.84
N VAL A 45 -2.93 23.88 -16.80
CA VAL A 45 -1.76 23.61 -15.96
C VAL A 45 -0.56 23.35 -16.86
N HIS A 46 0.52 24.10 -16.67
CA HIS A 46 1.77 23.87 -17.36
C HIS A 46 2.95 24.18 -16.44
N CYS A 47 4.13 23.66 -16.77
CA CYS A 47 5.38 24.09 -16.18
C CYS A 47 6.35 24.54 -17.28
N SER A 48 7.63 24.18 -17.20
CA SER A 48 8.60 24.45 -18.28
C SER A 48 8.36 23.47 -19.44
N ASP A 49 8.52 22.17 -19.18
CA ASP A 49 8.39 21.11 -20.20
C ASP A 49 7.08 20.32 -20.11
N GLY A 50 6.35 20.46 -19.00
CA GLY A 50 5.01 19.89 -18.86
C GLY A 50 4.92 18.45 -18.35
N TRP A 51 6.03 17.75 -18.07
CA TRP A 51 6.02 16.33 -17.69
C TRP A 51 6.38 16.03 -16.22
N ASP A 52 6.83 17.02 -15.43
CA ASP A 52 7.20 16.83 -14.01
C ASP A 52 6.13 17.43 -13.08
N ARG A 53 6.23 18.72 -12.78
CA ARG A 53 5.32 19.44 -11.87
C ARG A 53 3.87 19.43 -12.35
N THR A 54 3.65 19.40 -13.66
CA THR A 54 2.32 19.29 -14.23
C THR A 54 1.69 17.95 -13.85
N ALA A 55 2.39 16.83 -14.10
CA ALA A 55 1.92 15.49 -13.75
C ALA A 55 1.60 15.37 -12.26
N GLN A 56 2.48 15.91 -11.40
CA GLN A 56 2.25 15.97 -9.95
C GLN A 56 0.95 16.72 -9.61
N SER A 57 0.81 17.98 -10.04
CA SER A 57 -0.31 18.84 -9.64
C SER A 57 -1.66 18.34 -10.18
N VAL A 58 -1.70 17.89 -11.44
CA VAL A 58 -2.96 17.37 -12.03
C VAL A 58 -3.35 16.03 -11.43
N SER A 59 -2.40 15.18 -11.07
CA SER A 59 -2.68 13.89 -10.42
C SER A 59 -3.25 14.08 -9.02
N ILE A 60 -2.67 14.99 -8.22
CA ILE A 60 -3.20 15.33 -6.90
C ILE A 60 -4.60 15.94 -7.01
N ALA A 61 -4.83 16.86 -7.96
CA ALA A 61 -6.15 17.44 -8.16
C ALA A 61 -7.21 16.37 -8.50
N GLN A 62 -6.87 15.41 -9.37
CA GLN A 62 -7.74 14.30 -9.74
C GLN A 62 -8.05 13.37 -8.57
N ILE A 63 -7.06 13.02 -7.73
CA ILE A 63 -7.27 12.24 -6.50
C ILE A 63 -8.26 12.94 -5.56
N LEU A 64 -8.16 14.26 -5.43
CA LEU A 64 -9.04 15.05 -4.57
C LEU A 64 -10.47 15.15 -5.15
N LEU A 65 -10.61 15.24 -6.47
CA LEU A 65 -11.89 15.44 -7.16
C LEU A 65 -12.71 14.17 -7.37
N ASP A 66 -12.05 13.08 -7.78
CA ASP A 66 -12.74 11.90 -8.29
C ASP A 66 -12.43 10.66 -7.41
N PRO A 67 -13.44 10.03 -6.79
CA PRO A 67 -13.28 8.79 -6.03
C PRO A 67 -12.68 7.64 -6.85
N PHE A 68 -12.85 7.64 -8.17
CA PHE A 68 -12.29 6.59 -9.02
C PHE A 68 -10.78 6.49 -8.86
N PHE A 69 -10.05 7.60 -8.88
CA PHE A 69 -8.59 7.60 -8.75
C PHE A 69 -8.08 7.21 -7.36
N ARG A 70 -8.99 7.00 -6.39
CA ARG A 70 -8.69 6.47 -5.05
C ARG A 70 -8.92 4.96 -4.92
N THR A 71 -9.37 4.31 -5.99
CA THR A 71 -9.37 2.85 -6.14
C THR A 71 -8.00 2.34 -6.60
N ILE A 72 -7.65 1.10 -6.33
CA ILE A 72 -6.44 0.45 -6.85
C ILE A 72 -6.41 0.61 -8.37
N LYS A 73 -7.50 0.23 -9.04
CA LYS A 73 -7.59 0.29 -10.50
C LYS A 73 -7.49 1.72 -11.04
N GLY A 74 -8.19 2.66 -10.43
CA GLY A 74 -8.15 4.05 -10.85
C GLY A 74 -6.79 4.69 -10.63
N PHE A 75 -6.09 4.36 -9.54
CA PHE A 75 -4.74 4.87 -9.30
C PHE A 75 -3.73 4.33 -10.32
N GLN A 76 -3.83 3.06 -10.72
CA GLN A 76 -3.03 2.52 -11.83
C GLN A 76 -3.29 3.29 -13.14
N ILE A 77 -4.56 3.55 -13.45
CA ILE A 77 -4.97 4.30 -14.64
C ILE A 77 -4.48 5.75 -14.58
N LEU A 78 -4.50 6.38 -13.41
CA LEU A 78 -3.96 7.73 -13.22
C LEU A 78 -2.48 7.80 -13.60
N ILE A 79 -1.70 6.81 -13.18
CA ILE A 79 -0.27 6.72 -13.48
C ILE A 79 -0.03 6.40 -14.95
N GLU A 80 -0.73 5.42 -15.50
CA GLU A 80 -0.67 5.09 -16.93
C GLU A 80 -1.01 6.30 -17.81
N LYS A 81 -1.99 7.09 -17.40
CA LYS A 81 -2.41 8.30 -18.11
C LYS A 81 -1.41 9.43 -17.93
N ASP A 82 -1.34 10.01 -16.73
CA ASP A 82 -0.69 11.31 -16.47
C ASP A 82 0.81 11.25 -16.23
N TRP A 83 1.35 10.06 -16.02
CA TRP A 83 2.78 9.86 -15.84
C TRP A 83 3.38 9.15 -17.05
N LEU A 84 2.90 7.95 -17.36
CA LEU A 84 3.46 7.15 -18.45
C LEU A 84 3.05 7.69 -19.82
N GLY A 85 1.76 7.94 -20.03
CA GLY A 85 1.19 8.40 -21.30
C GLY A 85 1.61 9.83 -21.66
N PHE A 86 1.68 10.73 -20.68
CA PHE A 86 2.13 12.11 -20.88
C PHE A 86 3.66 12.30 -20.83
N GLY A 87 4.43 11.22 -20.74
CA GLY A 87 5.87 11.25 -21.00
C GLY A 87 6.72 11.76 -19.82
N HIS A 88 6.33 11.46 -18.58
CA HIS A 88 7.25 11.59 -17.46
C HIS A 88 8.49 10.71 -17.71
N LYS A 89 9.68 11.33 -17.62
CA LYS A 89 10.96 10.73 -18.00
C LYS A 89 11.49 9.76 -16.92
N PHE A 90 10.81 8.64 -16.70
CA PHE A 90 11.14 7.71 -15.61
C PHE A 90 12.58 7.18 -15.65
N ASP A 91 13.11 6.80 -16.82
CA ASP A 91 14.50 6.30 -16.91
C ASP A 91 15.51 7.36 -16.45
N ASP A 92 15.30 8.61 -16.84
CA ASP A 92 16.19 9.72 -16.49
C ASP A 92 16.00 10.13 -15.02
N ARG A 93 14.75 10.25 -14.56
CA ARG A 93 14.40 10.72 -13.21
C ARG A 93 14.75 9.70 -12.13
N CYS A 94 14.53 8.41 -12.39
CA CYS A 94 14.89 7.32 -11.50
C CYS A 94 16.33 6.83 -11.66
N GLY A 95 17.02 7.26 -12.72
CA GLY A 95 18.42 6.90 -12.97
C GLY A 95 18.61 5.42 -13.32
N HIS A 96 17.66 4.81 -14.04
CA HIS A 96 17.67 3.37 -14.37
C HIS A 96 18.92 2.94 -15.13
N ILE A 97 19.38 3.80 -16.04
CA ILE A 97 20.57 3.52 -16.85
C ILE A 97 21.83 4.02 -16.11
N GLY A 98 21.70 4.86 -15.08
CA GLY A 98 22.81 5.42 -14.31
C GLY A 98 23.25 6.82 -14.77
N ALA A 99 23.85 7.57 -13.84
CA ALA A 99 24.35 8.92 -14.08
C ALA A 99 25.77 8.90 -14.66
N PHE A 100 25.91 8.49 -15.93
CA PHE A 100 27.22 8.31 -16.57
C PHE A 100 27.98 9.61 -16.85
N ASN A 101 27.31 10.75 -16.78
CA ASN A 101 27.89 12.08 -16.89
C ASN A 101 27.13 13.08 -16.01
N ASP A 102 27.68 14.29 -15.87
CA ASP A 102 27.11 15.35 -15.03
C ASP A 102 25.73 15.80 -15.53
N GLU A 103 25.48 15.76 -16.84
CA GLU A 103 24.17 16.08 -17.41
C GLU A 103 23.11 15.07 -16.96
N ALA A 104 23.37 13.77 -17.11
CA ALA A 104 22.48 12.70 -16.67
C ALA A 104 22.30 12.72 -15.14
N ALA A 105 23.34 13.03 -14.38
CA ALA A 105 23.25 13.19 -12.93
C ALA A 105 22.27 14.30 -12.52
N ARG A 106 22.18 15.39 -13.30
CA ARG A 106 21.25 16.50 -13.04
C ARG A 106 19.80 16.20 -13.42
N GLU A 107 19.56 15.19 -14.26
CA GLU A 107 18.21 14.75 -14.63
C GLU A 107 17.56 13.87 -13.56
N VAL A 108 18.34 13.24 -12.68
CA VAL A 108 17.83 12.40 -11.59
C VAL A 108 17.12 13.27 -10.56
N SER A 109 15.85 12.97 -10.29
CA SER A 109 15.04 13.77 -9.36
C SER A 109 13.84 12.97 -8.83
N PRO A 110 13.49 13.07 -7.53
CA PRO A 110 12.47 12.25 -6.88
C PRO A 110 11.04 12.77 -7.13
N ILE A 111 10.70 13.09 -8.38
CA ILE A 111 9.42 13.72 -8.76
C ILE A 111 8.23 12.78 -8.49
N PHE A 112 8.33 11.52 -8.90
CA PHE A 112 7.30 10.52 -8.63
C PHE A 112 7.21 10.19 -7.14
N THR A 113 8.34 10.14 -6.43
CA THR A 113 8.37 9.96 -4.97
C THR A 113 7.65 11.07 -4.22
N GLN A 114 7.81 12.34 -4.64
CA GLN A 114 7.07 13.46 -4.06
C GLN A 114 5.55 13.34 -4.26
N PHE A 115 5.12 12.82 -5.41
CA PHE A 115 3.70 12.55 -5.68
C PHE A 115 3.15 11.44 -4.77
N LEU A 116 3.90 10.35 -4.58
CA LEU A 116 3.51 9.28 -3.68
C LEU A 116 3.46 9.76 -2.21
N ASP A 117 4.42 10.58 -1.78
CA ASP A 117 4.42 11.20 -0.44
C ASP A 117 3.20 12.11 -0.26
N ALA A 118 2.91 12.99 -1.24
CA ALA A 118 1.71 13.82 -1.21
C ALA A 118 0.43 12.98 -1.13
N THR A 119 0.35 11.87 -1.86
CA THR A 119 -0.78 10.92 -1.78
C THR A 119 -0.89 10.31 -0.38
N PHE A 120 0.23 9.90 0.22
CA PHE A 120 0.29 9.42 1.60
C PHE A 120 -0.20 10.48 2.60
N GLN A 121 0.18 11.76 2.45
CA GLN A 121 -0.33 12.82 3.33
C GLN A 121 -1.86 12.95 3.24
N ILE A 122 -2.45 12.80 2.04
CA ILE A 122 -3.91 12.84 1.87
C ILE A 122 -4.57 11.60 2.50
N MET A 123 -4.00 10.41 2.30
CA MET A 123 -4.48 9.17 2.93
C MET A 123 -4.51 9.28 4.46
N ARG A 124 -3.49 9.89 5.06
CA ARG A 124 -3.47 10.13 6.52
C ARG A 124 -4.59 11.05 7.00
N GLN A 125 -4.98 12.02 6.20
CA GLN A 125 -6.07 12.95 6.55
C GLN A 125 -7.45 12.34 6.28
N TYR A 126 -7.55 11.37 5.36
CA TYR A 126 -8.78 10.67 4.99
C TYR A 126 -8.61 9.15 4.98
N PRO A 127 -8.50 8.49 6.16
CA PRO A 127 -8.19 7.06 6.25
C PRO A 127 -9.20 6.13 5.55
N CYS A 128 -10.45 6.57 5.39
CA CYS A 128 -11.52 5.78 4.77
C CYS A 128 -11.74 6.08 3.28
N ALA A 129 -10.98 7.00 2.68
CA ALA A 129 -11.26 7.52 1.34
C ALA A 129 -10.54 6.77 0.21
N PHE A 130 -9.56 5.92 0.54
CA PHE A 130 -8.70 5.20 -0.41
C PHE A 130 -8.87 3.69 -0.25
N GLU A 131 -9.00 2.99 -1.37
CA GLU A 131 -9.11 1.53 -1.43
C GLU A 131 -7.77 0.86 -1.11
N PHE A 132 -6.67 1.49 -1.50
CA PHE A 132 -5.33 0.96 -1.26
C PHE A 132 -4.73 1.48 0.05
N ASN A 133 -3.87 0.66 0.66
CA ASN A 133 -3.15 0.97 1.89
C ASN A 133 -1.75 1.57 1.63
N GLU A 134 -1.05 1.93 2.70
CA GLU A 134 0.29 2.54 2.64
C GLU A 134 1.33 1.64 1.95
N ARG A 135 1.21 0.31 2.12
CA ARG A 135 2.11 -0.68 1.52
C ARG A 135 2.05 -0.64 -0.01
N TYR A 136 0.87 -0.37 -0.58
CA TYR A 136 0.71 -0.23 -2.03
C TYR A 136 1.58 0.89 -2.60
N LEU A 137 1.57 2.09 -1.98
CA LEU A 137 2.42 3.21 -2.41
C LEU A 137 3.91 2.90 -2.23
N ILE A 138 4.26 2.22 -1.15
CA ILE A 138 5.63 1.78 -0.83
C ILE A 138 6.19 0.82 -1.89
N HIS A 139 5.42 -0.19 -2.30
CA HIS A 139 5.82 -1.13 -3.35
C HIS A 139 5.85 -0.46 -4.72
N MET A 140 4.94 0.48 -4.97
CA MET A 140 4.94 1.25 -6.20
C MET A 140 6.21 2.09 -6.36
N HIS A 141 6.62 2.76 -5.29
CA HIS A 141 7.91 3.44 -5.24
C HIS A 141 9.05 2.47 -5.53
N GLU A 142 9.12 1.34 -4.82
CA GLU A 142 10.19 0.35 -4.99
C GLU A 142 10.33 -0.16 -6.43
N HIS A 143 9.20 -0.50 -7.07
CA HIS A 143 9.20 -0.97 -8.44
C HIS A 143 9.37 0.12 -9.49
N ALA A 144 9.19 1.40 -9.12
CA ALA A 144 9.59 2.52 -9.97
C ALA A 144 11.11 2.70 -10.07
N TYR A 145 11.91 2.08 -9.20
CA TYR A 145 13.37 2.09 -9.27
C TYR A 145 13.97 0.70 -9.57
N SER A 146 13.29 -0.40 -9.24
CA SER A 146 13.87 -1.74 -9.31
C SER A 146 14.12 -2.26 -10.73
N CYS A 147 13.50 -1.66 -11.74
CA CYS A 147 13.52 -2.12 -13.13
C CYS A 147 13.07 -3.58 -13.33
N GLN A 148 12.38 -4.18 -12.35
CA GLN A 148 11.91 -5.57 -12.41
C GLN A 148 10.78 -5.75 -13.43
N TYR A 149 9.97 -4.72 -13.63
CA TYR A 149 8.83 -4.68 -14.55
C TYR A 149 9.04 -3.62 -15.62
N GLY A 150 8.41 -3.78 -16.78
CA GLY A 150 8.52 -2.82 -17.87
C GLY A 150 7.69 -1.56 -17.71
N THR A 151 6.83 -1.49 -16.68
CA THR A 151 5.85 -0.41 -16.50
C THR A 151 6.50 0.98 -16.45
N PHE A 152 7.61 1.13 -15.71
CA PHE A 152 8.30 2.40 -15.53
C PHE A 152 9.56 2.55 -16.39
N LEU A 153 9.81 1.65 -17.33
CA LEU A 153 10.96 1.76 -18.24
C LEU A 153 10.63 2.70 -19.41
N GLY A 154 11.65 3.41 -19.91
CA GLY A 154 11.54 4.38 -20.99
C GLY A 154 11.00 5.75 -20.54
N ASN A 155 11.36 6.79 -21.28
CA ASN A 155 11.00 8.17 -20.95
C ASN A 155 9.69 8.62 -21.60
N CYS A 156 9.23 7.93 -22.64
CA CYS A 156 7.97 8.23 -23.30
C CYS A 156 7.35 6.98 -23.96
N ASP A 157 6.09 7.09 -24.38
CA ASP A 157 5.37 6.01 -25.08
C ASP A 157 6.09 5.53 -26.35
N LYS A 158 6.77 6.43 -27.07
CA LYS A 158 7.59 6.06 -28.23
C LYS A 158 8.74 5.13 -27.83
N ASP A 159 9.48 5.44 -26.77
CA ASP A 159 10.59 4.60 -26.30
C ASP A 159 10.08 3.21 -25.91
N ARG A 160 8.96 3.13 -25.20
CA ARG A 160 8.36 1.86 -24.74
C ARG A 160 7.95 0.97 -25.92
N LYS A 161 7.44 1.58 -27.00
CA LYS A 161 7.11 0.91 -28.26
C LYS A 161 8.36 0.42 -28.99
N ASP A 162 9.36 1.29 -29.14
CA ASP A 162 10.61 0.96 -29.83
C ASP A 162 11.37 -0.18 -29.11
N LEU A 163 11.34 -0.19 -27.77
CA LEU A 163 11.90 -1.25 -26.93
C LEU A 163 11.05 -2.54 -26.89
N ASN A 164 9.82 -2.51 -27.42
CA ASN A 164 8.84 -3.59 -27.38
C ASN A 164 8.54 -4.12 -25.95
N LEU A 165 8.44 -3.23 -24.97
CA LEU A 165 8.32 -3.61 -23.55
C LEU A 165 7.12 -4.50 -23.27
N ALA A 166 5.96 -4.22 -23.87
CA ALA A 166 4.74 -5.01 -23.68
C ALA A 166 4.89 -6.49 -24.08
N LYS A 167 5.84 -6.83 -24.95
CA LYS A 167 6.14 -8.21 -25.37
C LYS A 167 7.33 -8.83 -24.64
N ARG A 168 8.20 -8.00 -24.08
CA ARG A 168 9.50 -8.42 -23.52
C ARG A 168 9.55 -8.41 -21.99
N THR A 169 8.57 -7.79 -21.34
CA THR A 169 8.55 -7.57 -19.90
C THR A 169 7.16 -7.83 -19.34
N GLN A 170 7.09 -8.14 -18.04
CA GLN A 170 5.82 -8.20 -17.33
C GLN A 170 5.40 -6.80 -16.85
N SER A 171 4.08 -6.61 -16.75
CA SER A 171 3.50 -5.41 -16.17
C SER A 171 3.51 -5.49 -14.64
N LEU A 172 3.88 -4.38 -13.99
CA LEU A 172 3.76 -4.22 -12.54
C LEU A 172 2.31 -4.41 -12.08
N TRP A 173 1.33 -3.97 -12.89
CA TRP A 173 -0.08 -4.06 -12.53
C TRP A 173 -0.51 -5.51 -12.35
N ALA A 174 -0.09 -6.41 -13.24
CA ALA A 174 -0.39 -7.83 -13.09
C ALA A 174 0.15 -8.41 -11.77
N PHE A 175 1.36 -8.01 -11.39
CA PHE A 175 1.98 -8.43 -10.13
C PHE A 175 1.30 -7.85 -8.88
N LEU A 176 0.79 -6.61 -8.95
CA LEU A 176 0.06 -5.98 -7.85
C LEU A 176 -1.36 -6.55 -7.74
N ASP A 177 -2.03 -6.77 -8.87
CA ASP A 177 -3.39 -7.33 -8.94
C ASP A 177 -3.41 -8.79 -8.44
N ASP A 178 -2.38 -9.59 -8.70
CA ASP A 178 -2.25 -10.95 -8.16
C ASP A 178 -2.14 -10.99 -6.62
N ARG A 179 -1.75 -9.87 -5.99
CA ARG A 179 -1.62 -9.71 -4.53
C ARG A 179 -2.56 -8.62 -4.00
N HIS A 180 -3.69 -8.46 -4.66
CA HIS A 180 -4.69 -7.44 -4.38
C HIS A 180 -5.02 -7.34 -2.88
N ASP A 181 -5.21 -8.48 -2.21
CA ASP A 181 -5.61 -8.54 -0.80
C ASP A 181 -4.57 -7.91 0.15
N ASP A 182 -3.28 -7.96 -0.18
CA ASP A 182 -2.21 -7.31 0.60
C ASP A 182 -2.30 -5.78 0.58
N TYR A 183 -3.01 -5.22 -0.40
CA TYR A 183 -3.07 -3.80 -0.67
C TYR A 183 -4.39 -3.16 -0.27
N ILE A 184 -5.41 -3.95 0.07
CA ILE A 184 -6.71 -3.42 0.44
C ILE A 184 -6.66 -2.72 1.79
N ASN A 185 -7.28 -1.54 1.84
CA ASN A 185 -7.57 -0.81 3.06
C ASN A 185 -8.95 -1.24 3.58
N PRO A 186 -9.03 -2.00 4.68
CA PRO A 186 -10.30 -2.45 5.28
C PRO A 186 -11.14 -1.31 5.84
N LEU A 187 -10.59 -0.10 6.00
CA LEU A 187 -11.35 1.10 6.38
C LEU A 187 -11.99 1.80 5.18
N TYR A 188 -11.77 1.33 3.96
CA TYR A 188 -12.26 1.98 2.74
C TYR A 188 -13.79 1.99 2.69
N GLU A 189 -14.37 3.18 2.51
CA GLU A 189 -15.81 3.39 2.34
C GLU A 189 -16.10 3.86 0.91
N THR A 190 -16.51 2.93 0.07
CA THR A 190 -16.78 3.17 -1.36
C THR A 190 -17.79 4.32 -1.56
N ASN A 191 -17.44 5.27 -2.42
CA ASN A 191 -18.28 6.41 -2.84
C ASN A 191 -18.81 7.33 -1.72
N LYS A 192 -18.42 7.15 -0.46
CA LYS A 192 -18.84 8.04 0.65
C LYS A 192 -18.18 9.42 0.53
N TYR A 193 -16.94 9.44 0.06
CA TYR A 193 -16.15 10.65 -0.08
C TYR A 193 -16.08 11.06 -1.56
N GLY A 194 -16.98 11.94 -2.00
CA GLY A 194 -17.00 12.50 -3.36
C GLY A 194 -15.80 13.42 -3.64
N PHE A 195 -15.85 14.66 -3.16
CA PHE A 195 -14.78 15.66 -3.30
C PHE A 195 -14.06 15.91 -1.97
N LEU A 196 -12.74 15.78 -1.94
CA LEU A 196 -11.88 16.01 -0.78
C LEU A 196 -11.39 17.48 -0.68
N GLY A 197 -12.32 18.43 -0.63
CA GLY A 197 -12.00 19.88 -0.70
C GLY A 197 -11.53 20.55 0.59
N LYS A 198 -11.33 19.80 1.68
CA LYS A 198 -10.99 20.34 3.01
C LYS A 198 -9.71 19.72 3.59
N ILE A 199 -8.72 19.46 2.74
CA ILE A 199 -7.42 18.99 3.23
C ILE A 199 -6.78 20.09 4.12
N ASN A 200 -6.21 19.68 5.24
CA ASN A 200 -5.47 20.55 6.13
C ASN A 200 -4.05 20.76 5.55
N LEU A 201 -3.73 22.01 5.24
CA LEU A 201 -2.46 22.42 4.64
C LEU A 201 -1.55 23.11 5.68
N HIS A 202 -1.89 23.08 6.96
CA HIS A 202 -1.01 23.62 7.98
C HIS A 202 0.29 22.79 8.05
N PRO A 203 1.49 23.40 8.04
CA PRO A 203 2.76 22.68 7.99
C PRO A 203 2.94 21.61 9.07
N SER A 204 2.36 21.81 10.25
CA SER A 204 2.42 20.82 11.35
C SER A 204 1.61 19.54 11.13
N THR A 205 0.76 19.49 10.10
CA THR A 205 -0.01 18.28 9.76
C THR A 205 0.75 17.31 8.89
N LEU A 206 1.71 17.83 8.12
CA LEU A 206 2.62 17.02 7.33
C LEU A 206 3.59 16.32 8.27
N VAL A 207 3.76 15.01 8.04
CA VAL A 207 4.70 14.19 8.78
C VAL A 207 5.69 13.57 7.83
N ILE A 208 6.87 13.22 8.34
CA ILE A 208 7.79 12.38 7.58
C ILE A 208 7.18 11.00 7.39
N TRP A 209 7.19 10.52 6.14
CA TRP A 209 6.75 9.18 5.80
C TRP A 209 7.79 8.14 6.25
N THR A 210 7.79 7.85 7.56
CA THR A 210 8.83 7.03 8.21
C THR A 210 8.91 5.62 7.61
N ALA A 211 7.78 4.99 7.26
CA ALA A 211 7.78 3.65 6.67
C ALA A 211 8.47 3.59 5.29
N MET A 212 8.51 4.71 4.58
CA MET A 212 9.29 4.85 3.35
C MET A 212 10.75 5.18 3.68
N TYR A 213 11.00 6.34 4.30
CA TYR A 213 12.35 6.91 4.40
C TYR A 213 13.25 6.22 5.44
N ASN A 214 12.67 5.53 6.42
CA ASN A 214 13.40 4.84 7.48
C ASN A 214 13.19 3.31 7.43
N ARG A 215 12.76 2.74 6.30
CA ARG A 215 12.46 1.29 6.18
C ARG A 215 13.61 0.37 6.60
N PHE A 216 14.85 0.84 6.46
CA PHE A 216 16.07 0.10 6.78
C PHE A 216 16.70 0.48 8.13
N ASP A 217 16.07 1.36 8.93
CA ASP A 217 16.58 1.67 10.27
C ASP A 217 16.32 0.46 11.20
N THR A 218 17.40 -0.18 11.65
CA THR A 218 17.36 -1.35 12.53
C THR A 218 17.13 -0.98 14.00
N GLY A 219 16.90 0.29 14.33
CA GLY A 219 16.63 0.78 15.69
C GLY A 219 15.21 0.51 16.21
N LEU A 220 15.03 0.67 17.53
CA LEU A 220 13.72 0.69 18.20
C LEU A 220 13.04 2.05 17.93
N LEU A 221 12.52 2.24 16.72
CA LEU A 221 11.52 3.29 16.48
C LEU A 221 10.18 2.81 17.06
N PRO A 222 9.28 3.71 17.53
CA PRO A 222 7.93 3.32 17.92
C PRO A 222 7.27 2.60 16.75
N ARG A 223 7.11 1.29 16.88
CA ARG A 223 7.00 0.37 15.74
C ARG A 223 5.59 0.20 15.19
N GLU A 224 4.66 1.03 15.61
CA GLU A 224 3.25 0.76 15.39
C GLU A 224 2.55 2.07 15.01
N ASN A 225 2.42 2.27 13.69
CA ASN A 225 1.44 3.20 13.17
C ASN A 225 0.08 2.74 13.70
N THR A 226 -0.69 3.65 14.31
CA THR A 226 -2.03 3.32 14.84
C THR A 226 -2.93 2.73 13.76
N ASN A 227 -2.71 3.12 12.50
CA ASN A 227 -3.40 2.51 11.37
C ASN A 227 -2.97 1.05 11.21
N ASP A 228 -1.68 0.72 11.22
CA ASP A 228 -1.20 -0.67 11.10
C ASP A 228 -1.73 -1.56 12.23
N VAL A 229 -1.79 -1.04 13.46
CA VAL A 229 -2.40 -1.75 14.60
C VAL A 229 -3.89 -1.95 14.37
N ALA A 230 -4.60 -0.92 13.90
CA ALA A 230 -6.03 -1.03 13.60
C ALA A 230 -6.28 -2.03 12.46
N LEU A 231 -5.48 -2.00 11.40
CA LEU A 231 -5.52 -2.92 10.26
C LEU A 231 -5.33 -4.37 10.72
N SER A 232 -4.25 -4.64 11.46
CA SER A 232 -3.94 -5.97 12.00
C SER A 232 -5.03 -6.45 12.97
N THR A 233 -5.57 -5.55 13.79
CA THR A 233 -6.67 -5.87 14.71
C THR A 233 -7.94 -6.21 13.94
N MET A 234 -8.27 -5.46 12.88
CA MET A 234 -9.44 -5.74 12.04
C MET A 234 -9.32 -7.05 11.28
N GLU A 235 -8.13 -7.36 10.75
CA GLU A 235 -7.86 -8.65 10.10
C GLU A 235 -8.05 -9.80 11.08
N HIS A 236 -7.50 -9.67 12.30
CA HIS A 236 -7.74 -10.63 13.38
C HIS A 236 -9.23 -10.76 13.73
N VAL A 237 -9.98 -9.66 13.78
CA VAL A 237 -11.43 -9.70 14.01
C VAL A 237 -12.14 -10.47 12.89
N GLY A 238 -11.79 -10.25 11.62
CA GLY A 238 -12.35 -11.00 10.49
C GLY A 238 -12.06 -12.51 10.58
N ILE A 239 -10.83 -12.89 10.95
CA ILE A 239 -10.48 -14.30 11.19
C ILE A 239 -11.32 -14.88 12.32
N LEU A 240 -11.51 -14.15 13.42
CA LEU A 240 -12.33 -14.60 14.55
C LEU A 240 -13.81 -14.77 14.16
N GLU A 241 -14.35 -13.88 13.35
CA GLU A 241 -15.73 -13.99 12.84
C GLU A 241 -15.93 -15.23 11.96
N THR A 242 -14.99 -15.52 11.06
CA THR A 242 -15.05 -16.74 10.23
C THR A 242 -14.95 -18.01 11.06
N HIS A 243 -14.09 -18.02 12.08
CA HIS A 243 -13.98 -19.13 13.04
C HIS A 243 -15.28 -19.32 13.82
N LEU A 244 -15.90 -18.23 14.28
CA LEU A 244 -17.17 -18.26 14.99
C LEU A 244 -18.29 -18.85 14.11
N ALA A 245 -18.37 -18.43 12.84
CA ALA A 245 -19.32 -18.98 11.87
C ALA A 245 -19.11 -20.49 11.64
N SER A 246 -17.86 -20.92 11.49
CA SER A 246 -17.50 -22.33 11.33
C SER A 246 -17.91 -23.18 12.54
N LEU A 247 -17.62 -22.70 13.75
CA LEU A 247 -18.02 -23.38 15.00
C LEU A 247 -19.54 -23.45 15.16
N GLN A 248 -20.26 -22.40 14.79
CA GLN A 248 -21.73 -22.40 14.80
C GLN A 248 -22.30 -23.44 13.82
N SER A 249 -21.75 -23.56 12.62
CA SER A 249 -22.15 -24.59 11.65
C SER A 249 -21.93 -26.00 12.21
N ARG A 250 -20.75 -26.26 12.81
CA ARG A 250 -20.43 -27.55 13.41
C ARG A 250 -21.30 -27.88 14.61
N LEU A 251 -21.68 -26.89 15.42
CA LEU A 251 -22.64 -27.06 16.51
C LEU A 251 -24.05 -27.38 15.99
N ALA A 252 -24.45 -26.79 14.85
CA ALA A 252 -25.74 -27.10 14.22
C ALA A 252 -25.77 -28.54 13.69
N GLU A 253 -24.71 -29.00 13.03
CA GLU A 253 -24.55 -30.40 12.57
C GLU A 253 -24.62 -31.40 13.74
N LEU A 254 -23.90 -31.12 14.83
CA LEU A 254 -23.91 -31.96 16.03
C LEU A 254 -25.27 -31.98 16.75
N LYS A 255 -26.04 -30.89 16.67
CA LYS A 255 -27.42 -30.84 17.19
C LYS A 255 -28.38 -31.64 16.32
N LEU A 256 -28.21 -31.62 14.98
CA LEU A 256 -28.98 -32.43 14.06
C LEU A 256 -28.69 -33.93 14.22
N GLY A 257 -27.42 -34.30 14.45
CA GLY A 257 -26.99 -35.68 14.66
C GLY A 257 -27.43 -36.32 15.99
N LYS A 258 -28.04 -35.55 16.90
CA LYS A 258 -28.56 -36.06 18.20
C LYS A 258 -30.07 -36.34 18.20
N GLN A 259 -30.76 -36.22 17.07
CA GLN A 259 -32.19 -36.56 16.95
C GLN A 259 -32.40 -37.85 16.13
N THR A 260 -32.26 -39.00 16.80
CA THR A 260 -33.03 -40.22 16.49
C THR A 260 -33.56 -40.80 17.82
N PRO A 261 -34.87 -41.12 17.94
CA PRO A 261 -35.52 -41.41 19.23
C PRO A 261 -35.66 -42.91 19.54
N GLY A 262 -35.54 -43.24 20.85
CA GLY A 262 -36.11 -44.41 21.55
C GLY A 262 -35.46 -45.78 21.28
N SER A 263 -35.44 -46.76 22.17
CA SER A 263 -35.68 -46.93 23.61
C SER A 263 -35.65 -48.44 23.85
N GLU A 264 -34.91 -48.97 24.81
CA GLU A 264 -35.35 -50.14 25.60
C GLU A 264 -34.45 -50.38 26.84
N VAL A 265 -35.13 -50.78 27.90
CA VAL A 265 -34.69 -50.97 29.29
C VAL A 265 -34.38 -52.46 29.49
N MET A 266 -33.32 -52.82 30.22
CA MET A 266 -33.39 -53.69 31.42
C MET A 266 -32.02 -54.12 31.96
N SER A 267 -31.99 -54.22 33.27
CA SER A 267 -30.99 -54.69 34.23
C SER A 267 -30.51 -56.14 34.02
N ASP A 268 -29.28 -56.48 34.38
CA ASP A 268 -28.91 -57.05 35.70
C ASP A 268 -27.53 -57.74 35.71
N SER A 269 -26.93 -57.76 36.91
CA SER A 269 -25.98 -58.73 37.47
C SER A 269 -24.52 -58.72 37.02
N GLY A 270 -23.65 -58.52 38.02
CA GLY A 270 -22.20 -58.50 37.86
C GLY A 270 -21.54 -59.87 37.96
N HIS A 271 -20.29 -59.94 37.51
CA HIS A 271 -19.27 -60.78 38.13
C HIS A 271 -17.87 -60.29 37.76
N SER A 272 -17.02 -60.26 38.77
CA SER A 272 -15.58 -60.12 38.70
C SER A 272 -14.92 -61.25 37.90
N SER A 273 -13.95 -60.92 37.05
CA SER A 273 -12.64 -61.57 37.08
C SER A 273 -11.65 -60.94 36.09
N SER A 274 -10.42 -60.90 36.59
CA SER A 274 -9.14 -60.51 36.04
C SER A 274 -8.69 -61.24 34.77
N ILE A 275 -7.55 -60.75 34.23
CA ILE A 275 -6.59 -61.33 33.25
C ILE A 275 -6.74 -60.65 31.88
N SER A 276 -5.74 -60.12 31.18
CA SER A 276 -4.35 -59.66 31.38
C SER A 276 -3.86 -59.22 29.97
N ASN A 277 -2.74 -58.50 29.89
CA ASN A 277 -1.82 -58.44 28.73
C ASN A 277 -2.20 -57.50 27.55
N THR A 278 -1.35 -56.67 26.95
CA THR A 278 -0.01 -56.12 27.25
C THR A 278 0.27 -55.00 26.22
N ILE A 279 1.28 -54.15 26.53
CA ILE A 279 2.16 -53.41 25.61
C ILE A 279 1.86 -51.91 25.39
N THR A 280 2.87 -51.15 25.82
CA THR A 280 3.19 -49.73 25.87
C THR A 280 3.51 -49.09 24.50
N PRO A 281 3.65 -47.75 24.45
CA PRO A 281 3.76 -46.97 23.22
C PRO A 281 5.20 -46.78 22.75
N GLU A 282 5.41 -46.54 21.45
CA GLU A 282 6.72 -46.12 20.94
C GLU A 282 6.63 -44.91 20.01
N ALA A 283 7.46 -43.92 20.32
CA ALA A 283 7.70 -42.69 19.60
C ALA A 283 8.85 -42.85 18.60
N SER A 284 8.79 -42.20 17.44
CA SER A 284 9.96 -41.92 16.58
C SER A 284 9.68 -40.64 15.78
N LYS A 285 10.38 -39.53 16.09
CA LYS A 285 11.75 -39.10 15.72
C LYS A 285 11.81 -38.37 14.37
N ILE A 286 12.17 -37.10 14.50
CA ILE A 286 12.49 -36.07 13.50
C ILE A 286 13.78 -36.44 12.75
N PRO A 287 13.90 -36.22 11.42
CA PRO A 287 15.18 -36.23 10.72
C PRO A 287 15.79 -34.81 10.59
N GLY A 288 17.09 -34.72 10.90
CA GLY A 288 17.94 -33.55 10.65
C GLY A 288 18.51 -33.51 9.22
N PRO A 289 19.32 -32.48 8.89
CA PRO A 289 19.52 -32.01 7.51
C PRO A 289 20.64 -32.75 6.77
N LEU A 290 20.49 -32.82 5.45
CA LEU A 290 21.49 -33.33 4.50
C LEU A 290 22.48 -32.22 4.10
N LYS A 291 23.72 -32.68 3.85
CA LYS A 291 24.90 -31.91 3.41
C LYS A 291 24.72 -31.22 2.06
#